data_AF-A0A7J2L8U7-F1
#
_entry.id   AF-A0A7J2L8U7-F1
#
_cell.length_a   1.000
_cell.length_b   1.000
_cell.length_c   1.000
_cell.angle_alpha   90.00
_cell.angle_beta   90.00
_cell.angle_gamma   90.00
#
_symmetry.space_group_name_H-M   'P 1'
#
loop_
_entity.id
_entity.type
_entity.pdbx_description
1 polymer ?
#
loop_
_entity_poly.entity_id
_entity_poly.type
_entity_poly.pdbx_seq_one_letter_code
_entity_poly.pdbx_strand_id
1 'polypeptide(L)'
;MILSFLLFLPYQSSSRTTCQQLCQLSGYTTGTCRLLFCNPGEIDIGQDNCFRGFVCCCSGTTTSTSTSSTTSTSTTTTSTTTTLPTGPTHLPTGPTQLGGNETSFVSSLPIVNFTAWLGANDLILNVGQKAEVKIYVLNNGTSVDSYTIEKTGGDLQTTSPENLKEVYPQDVKSTSILVWTTKVGTSNAQFRVCSEEEPSICKVLSLTANSYMLKSLPEIDSLLLIVLIVSSIIIFKVVE
;
A
#
# COMPACT_ATOMS: atom_id res chain seq x y z
N MET A 1 -35.44 39.75 -12.42
CA MET A 1 -35.48 39.18 -11.06
C MET A 1 -35.96 37.73 -11.12
N ILE A 2 -35.23 36.86 -11.82
CA ILE A 2 -35.50 35.41 -11.94
C ILE A 2 -34.13 34.74 -12.07
N LEU A 3 -33.45 34.45 -10.96
CA LEU A 3 -32.22 33.65 -10.96
C LEU A 3 -31.92 33.11 -9.56
N SER A 4 -32.65 32.09 -9.11
CA SER A 4 -32.37 31.36 -7.86
C SER A 4 -32.97 29.96 -7.87
N PHE A 5 -32.69 29.16 -8.91
CA PHE A 5 -33.12 27.77 -9.01
C PHE A 5 -32.01 26.87 -9.56
N LEU A 6 -30.83 26.92 -8.95
CA LEU A 6 -29.82 25.88 -9.10
C LEU A 6 -29.14 25.70 -7.73
N LEU A 7 -28.83 24.44 -7.40
CA LEU A 7 -28.05 23.95 -6.25
C LEU A 7 -28.86 23.36 -5.08
N PHE A 8 -29.64 22.31 -5.33
CA PHE A 8 -29.79 21.22 -4.36
C PHE A 8 -29.84 19.88 -5.09
N LEU A 9 -28.66 19.39 -5.47
CA LEU A 9 -28.49 17.96 -5.73
C LEU A 9 -28.11 17.31 -4.39
N PRO A 10 -28.80 16.25 -3.95
CA PRO A 10 -28.45 15.54 -2.72
C PRO A 10 -27.09 14.87 -2.92
N TYR A 11 -26.11 15.31 -2.13
CA TYR A 11 -24.80 14.69 -2.01
C TYR A 11 -25.00 13.28 -1.44
N GLN A 12 -24.95 12.25 -2.29
CA GLN A 12 -24.90 10.86 -1.84
C GLN A 12 -23.59 10.65 -1.08
N SER A 13 -23.67 10.62 0.25
CA SER A 13 -22.53 10.27 1.10
C SER A 13 -22.26 8.77 0.98
N SER A 14 -21.47 8.38 -0.01
CA SER A 14 -20.74 7.12 0.08
C SER A 14 -19.89 7.20 1.35
N SER A 15 -20.13 6.28 2.30
CA SER A 15 -19.50 6.30 3.62
C SER A 15 -18.00 6.04 3.46
N ARG A 16 -17.22 7.09 3.23
CA ARG A 16 -15.76 6.99 3.21
C ARG A 16 -15.29 6.50 4.57
N THR A 17 -14.44 5.47 4.54
CA THR A 17 -13.72 4.98 5.70
C THR A 17 -12.98 6.15 6.34
N THR A 18 -13.19 6.39 7.63
CA THR A 18 -12.51 7.49 8.32
C THR A 18 -11.04 7.15 8.56
N CYS A 19 -10.18 8.16 8.68
CA CYS A 19 -8.76 7.96 9.03
C CYS A 19 -8.58 7.07 10.28
N GLN A 20 -9.41 7.27 11.31
CA GLN A 20 -9.43 6.43 12.52
C GLN A 20 -9.69 4.94 12.20
N GLN A 21 -10.68 4.64 11.37
CA GLN A 21 -11.00 3.26 10.99
C GLN A 21 -9.88 2.63 10.17
N LEU A 22 -9.26 3.39 9.27
CA LEU A 22 -8.13 2.89 8.48
C LEU A 22 -6.94 2.54 9.37
N CYS A 23 -6.59 3.42 10.31
CA CYS A 23 -5.52 3.15 11.28
C CYS A 23 -5.81 1.92 12.14
N GLN A 24 -7.06 1.72 12.58
CA GLN A 24 -7.45 0.52 13.34
C GLN A 24 -7.33 -0.76 12.51
N LEU A 25 -7.72 -0.74 11.23
CA LEU A 25 -7.54 -1.87 10.31
C LEU A 25 -6.05 -2.18 10.09
N SER A 26 -5.18 -1.18 10.16
CA SER A 26 -3.73 -1.32 10.04
C SER A 26 -3.02 -1.66 11.37
N GLY A 27 -3.75 -1.96 12.45
CA GLY A 27 -3.16 -2.36 13.73
C GLY A 27 -2.67 -1.20 14.61
N TYR A 28 -3.20 0.00 14.39
CA TYR A 28 -2.93 1.17 15.22
C TYR A 28 -4.11 1.51 16.14
N THR A 29 -3.81 2.07 17.31
CA THR A 29 -4.85 2.47 18.28
C THR A 29 -5.61 3.72 17.86
N THR A 30 -4.95 4.66 17.18
CA THR A 30 -5.50 5.98 16.86
C THR A 30 -5.11 6.42 15.44
N GLY A 31 -5.99 7.18 14.80
CA GLY A 31 -5.79 7.78 13.49
C GLY A 31 -6.30 9.20 13.47
N THR A 32 -5.43 10.16 13.16
CA THR A 32 -5.74 11.60 13.17
C THR A 32 -5.38 12.23 11.83
N CYS A 33 -6.28 13.04 11.27
CA CYS A 33 -5.98 13.85 10.09
C CYS A 33 -5.14 15.07 10.49
N ARG A 34 -3.94 15.22 9.90
CA ARG A 34 -3.04 16.36 10.14
C ARG A 34 -2.77 17.13 8.86
N LEU A 35 -2.46 18.41 9.01
CA LEU A 35 -2.13 19.28 7.89
C LEU A 35 -0.69 18.96 7.43
N LEU A 36 -0.54 18.50 6.18
CA LEU A 36 0.73 18.28 5.47
C LEU A 36 1.69 17.19 5.99
N PHE A 37 1.82 16.96 7.30
CA PHE A 37 2.79 15.98 7.84
C PHE A 37 2.35 15.42 9.21
N CYS A 38 2.84 14.21 9.50
CA CYS A 38 2.64 13.53 10.78
C CYS A 38 3.67 13.96 11.84
N ASN A 39 3.30 13.87 13.12
CA ASN A 39 4.22 14.15 14.20
C ASN A 39 5.29 13.04 14.33
N PRO A 40 6.43 13.30 14.98
CA PRO A 40 7.39 12.25 15.32
C PRO A 40 6.72 11.13 16.12
N GLY A 41 6.90 9.89 15.68
CA GLY A 41 6.28 8.70 16.29
C GLY A 41 4.89 8.34 15.72
N GLU A 42 4.38 9.10 14.75
CA GLU A 42 3.21 8.75 13.95
C GLU A 42 3.64 8.25 12.57
N ILE A 43 2.81 7.40 11.95
CA ILE A 43 3.03 6.87 10.59
C ILE A 43 2.00 7.47 9.64
N ASP A 44 2.47 8.08 8.55
CA ASP A 44 1.63 8.58 7.46
C ASP A 44 1.16 7.41 6.59
N ILE A 45 -0.16 7.22 6.52
CA ILE A 45 -0.78 6.18 5.70
C ILE A 45 -1.50 6.73 4.47
N GLY A 46 -1.36 8.02 4.15
CA GLY A 46 -1.84 8.65 2.91
C GLY A 46 -3.02 9.61 3.09
N GLN A 47 -3.46 10.20 1.96
CA GLN A 47 -4.38 11.35 1.91
C GLN A 47 -5.87 11.00 1.70
N ASP A 48 -6.20 9.74 1.41
CA ASP A 48 -7.50 9.40 0.80
C ASP A 48 -8.69 9.47 1.78
N ASN A 49 -8.42 9.48 3.10
CA ASN A 49 -9.43 9.45 4.16
C ASN A 49 -9.50 10.71 5.02
N CYS A 50 -8.83 11.77 4.56
CA CYS A 50 -8.86 13.09 5.19
C CYS A 50 -9.35 14.16 4.22
N PHE A 51 -9.67 15.34 4.73
CA PHE A 51 -10.04 16.47 3.88
C PHE A 51 -8.86 16.85 2.96
N ARG A 52 -9.12 17.42 1.77
CA ARG A 52 -8.04 17.80 0.84
C ARG A 52 -6.95 18.62 1.54
N GLY A 53 -5.70 18.20 1.39
CA GLY A 53 -4.53 18.84 2.03
C GLY A 53 -4.16 18.29 3.40
N PHE A 54 -4.91 17.31 3.91
CA PHE A 54 -4.60 16.59 5.14
C PHE A 54 -4.08 15.18 4.84
N VAL A 55 -3.15 14.72 5.67
CA VAL A 55 -2.61 13.35 5.69
C VAL A 55 -3.20 12.59 6.88
N CYS A 56 -3.41 11.29 6.73
CA CYS A 56 -3.87 10.43 7.81
C CYS A 56 -2.67 9.87 8.58
N CYS A 57 -2.57 10.24 9.86
CA CYS A 57 -1.45 9.87 10.73
C CYS A 57 -1.91 8.86 11.79
N CYS A 58 -1.31 7.67 11.79
CA CYS A 58 -1.61 6.63 12.76
C CYS A 58 -0.62 6.63 13.92
N SER A 59 -1.11 6.35 15.13
CA SER A 59 -0.28 6.29 16.33
C SER A 59 -0.71 5.17 17.30
N GLY A 60 0.29 4.66 18.02
CA GLY A 60 0.20 3.55 18.97
C GLY A 60 -0.06 2.21 18.29
N THR A 61 0.67 1.16 18.68
CA THR A 61 0.48 -0.21 18.16
C THR A 61 -0.58 -0.92 18.99
N THR A 62 -1.64 -1.45 18.37
CA THR A 62 -2.44 -2.47 19.04
C THR A 62 -1.62 -3.76 19.06
N THR A 63 -1.10 -4.13 20.23
CA THR A 63 -0.58 -5.48 20.44
C THR A 63 -1.76 -6.43 20.34
N SER A 64 -2.08 -6.87 19.12
CA SER A 64 -3.06 -7.92 18.89
C SER A 64 -2.46 -9.23 19.40
N THR A 65 -2.74 -9.55 20.66
CA THR A 65 -2.52 -10.90 21.18
C THR A 65 -3.48 -11.82 20.43
N SER A 66 -3.05 -12.35 19.29
CA SER A 66 -3.76 -13.42 18.60
C SER A 66 -3.62 -14.68 19.45
N THR A 67 -4.63 -14.95 20.27
CA THR A 67 -4.76 -16.26 20.93
C THR A 67 -5.10 -17.29 19.85
N SER A 68 -4.09 -17.78 19.16
CA SER A 68 -4.21 -18.96 18.32
C SER A 68 -4.45 -20.15 19.24
N SER A 69 -5.70 -20.59 19.34
CA SER A 69 -6.03 -21.89 19.92
C SER A 69 -5.45 -22.98 19.02
N THR A 70 -4.21 -23.37 19.30
CA THR A 70 -3.56 -24.51 18.67
C THR A 70 -4.26 -25.78 19.15
N THR A 71 -5.19 -26.29 18.35
CA THR A 71 -5.61 -27.68 18.45
C THR A 71 -4.46 -28.53 17.95
N SER A 72 -3.62 -28.98 18.88
CA SER A 72 -2.52 -29.90 18.63
C SER A 72 -3.08 -31.26 18.21
N THR A 73 -3.28 -31.47 16.90
CA THR A 73 -3.40 -32.83 16.35
C THR A 73 -2.00 -33.42 16.30
N SER A 74 -1.65 -34.14 17.37
CA SER A 74 -0.44 -34.97 17.45
C SER A 74 -0.47 -36.01 16.33
N THR A 75 0.27 -35.74 15.25
CA THR A 75 0.51 -36.71 14.18
C THR A 75 1.82 -37.42 14.52
N THR A 76 1.71 -38.61 15.09
CA THR A 76 2.85 -39.48 15.39
C THR A 76 3.51 -39.90 14.09
N THR A 77 4.64 -39.29 13.75
CA THR A 77 5.48 -39.74 12.65
C THR A 77 6.37 -40.88 13.16
N THR A 78 6.00 -42.11 12.83
CA THR A 78 6.82 -43.30 13.08
C THR A 78 7.99 -43.30 12.10
N SER A 79 9.15 -42.84 12.55
CA SER A 79 10.41 -43.01 11.84
C SER A 79 10.91 -44.45 11.98
N THR A 80 10.91 -45.19 10.88
CA THR A 80 11.47 -46.53 10.74
C THR A 80 13.00 -46.47 10.78
N THR A 81 13.57 -46.98 11.88
CA THR A 81 15.00 -47.18 12.05
C THR A 81 15.47 -48.36 11.19
N THR A 82 16.22 -48.10 10.13
CA THR A 82 16.94 -49.15 9.40
C THR A 82 18.26 -49.44 10.12
N THR A 83 18.35 -50.64 10.69
CA THR A 83 19.56 -51.23 11.28
C THR A 83 20.60 -51.56 10.20
N LEU A 84 21.86 -51.20 10.43
CA LEU A 84 23.04 -51.71 9.71
C LEU A 84 24.03 -52.30 10.74
N PRO A 85 24.72 -53.43 10.45
CA PRO A 85 25.26 -54.29 11.49
C PRO A 85 26.62 -53.86 12.08
N THR A 86 26.80 -54.36 13.30
CA THR A 86 27.98 -54.47 14.15
C THR A 86 29.33 -54.74 13.47
N GLY A 87 30.35 -53.99 13.91
CA GLY A 87 31.77 -54.34 13.86
C GLY A 87 32.53 -53.64 15.00
N PRO A 88 33.56 -54.25 15.64
CA PRO A 88 33.90 -53.97 17.03
C PRO A 88 35.17 -53.12 17.24
N THR A 89 35.21 -52.50 18.43
CA THR A 89 36.37 -52.19 19.29
C THR A 89 37.47 -51.24 18.77
N HIS A 90 37.56 -50.05 19.35
CA HIS A 90 38.75 -49.65 20.13
C HIS A 90 38.50 -48.41 21.01
N LEU A 91 38.80 -48.55 22.31
CA LEU A 91 39.06 -47.46 23.23
C LEU A 91 40.40 -46.79 22.84
N PRO A 92 40.57 -45.48 23.03
CA PRO A 92 41.31 -45.07 24.22
C PRO A 92 40.77 -43.85 24.96
N THR A 93 41.06 -43.92 26.26
CA THR A 93 40.96 -42.99 27.37
C THR A 93 41.63 -41.63 27.09
N GLY A 94 40.95 -40.55 27.46
CA GLY A 94 41.56 -39.23 27.67
C GLY A 94 40.51 -38.14 27.91
N PRO A 95 40.41 -37.54 29.11
CA PRO A 95 39.57 -36.37 29.32
C PRO A 95 40.33 -35.13 28.85
N THR A 96 40.08 -34.68 27.62
CA THR A 96 40.44 -33.31 27.25
C THR A 96 39.25 -32.42 27.59
N GLN A 97 39.26 -31.91 28.81
CA GLN A 97 38.33 -30.90 29.30
C GLN A 97 38.72 -29.56 28.65
N LEU A 98 38.24 -29.32 27.42
CA LEU A 98 38.12 -27.96 26.90
C LEU A 98 36.83 -27.37 27.47
N GLY A 99 36.95 -26.36 28.31
CA GLY A 99 35.82 -25.54 28.76
C GLY A 99 35.20 -24.81 27.58
N GLY A 100 34.22 -25.45 26.93
CA GLY A 100 33.43 -24.87 25.86
C GLY A 100 32.09 -24.42 26.43
N ASN A 101 31.93 -23.11 26.63
CA ASN A 101 30.60 -22.51 26.56
C ASN A 101 30.13 -22.67 25.10
N GLU A 102 29.57 -23.84 24.77
CA GLU A 102 28.95 -24.08 23.47
C GLU A 102 27.69 -23.23 23.37
N THR A 103 27.83 -22.03 22.82
CA THR A 103 26.70 -21.30 22.24
C THR A 103 26.25 -22.08 21.02
N SER A 104 25.24 -22.94 21.18
CA SER A 104 24.60 -23.56 20.02
C SER A 104 23.85 -22.47 19.26
N PHE A 105 24.26 -22.22 18.02
CA PHE A 105 23.51 -21.37 17.11
C PHE A 105 22.41 -22.22 16.49
N VAL A 106 21.18 -22.06 16.99
CA VAL A 106 20.01 -22.57 16.29
C VAL A 106 19.83 -21.71 15.05
N SER A 107 20.40 -22.17 13.93
CA SER A 107 20.15 -21.60 12.61
C SER A 107 18.71 -21.94 12.21
N SER A 108 17.75 -21.11 12.62
CA SER A 108 16.40 -21.18 12.06
C SER A 108 16.46 -20.85 10.57
N LEU A 109 15.76 -21.63 9.75
CA LEU A 109 15.62 -21.34 8.31
C LEU A 109 15.01 -19.95 8.12
N PRO A 110 15.43 -19.20 7.08
CA PRO A 110 14.84 -17.91 6.76
C PRO A 110 13.35 -18.09 6.48
N ILE A 111 12.52 -17.39 7.25
CA ILE A 111 11.08 -17.31 7.04
C ILE A 111 10.82 -16.13 6.11
N VAL A 112 10.32 -16.40 4.91
CA VAL A 112 9.87 -15.38 3.96
C VAL A 112 8.38 -15.11 4.19
N ASN A 113 8.03 -13.87 4.51
CA ASN A 113 6.65 -13.42 4.65
C ASN A 113 6.59 -11.90 4.41
N PHE A 114 5.56 -11.42 3.73
CA PHE A 114 5.41 -9.99 3.50
C PHE A 114 3.95 -9.57 3.30
N THR A 115 3.72 -8.27 3.48
CA THR A 115 2.46 -7.60 3.15
C THR A 115 2.74 -6.56 2.09
N ALA A 116 1.83 -6.41 1.12
CA ALA A 116 1.92 -5.39 0.09
C ALA A 116 0.58 -4.68 -0.07
N TRP A 117 0.61 -3.38 -0.36
CA TRP A 117 -0.58 -2.57 -0.58
C TRP A 117 -0.32 -1.39 -1.51
N LEU A 118 -1.38 -0.81 -2.06
CA LEU A 118 -1.33 0.42 -2.85
C LEU A 118 -1.57 1.63 -1.96
N GLY A 119 -0.94 2.75 -2.29
CA GLY A 119 -1.23 4.05 -1.66
C GLY A 119 -2.62 4.60 -1.98
N ALA A 120 -3.28 4.06 -3.02
CA ALA A 120 -4.66 4.33 -3.37
C ALA A 120 -5.25 3.09 -4.07
N ASN A 121 -6.47 2.70 -3.72
CA ASN A 121 -7.17 1.58 -4.39
C ASN A 121 -8.17 2.08 -5.45
N ASP A 122 -8.66 3.30 -5.29
CA ASP A 122 -9.65 3.94 -6.15
C ASP A 122 -9.22 5.36 -6.51
N LEU A 123 -9.18 5.66 -7.81
CA LEU A 123 -8.80 6.97 -8.32
C LEU A 123 -9.92 7.60 -9.14
N ILE A 124 -9.94 8.93 -9.14
CA ILE A 124 -10.76 9.74 -10.03
C ILE A 124 -9.82 10.53 -10.94
N LEU A 125 -9.80 10.21 -12.22
CA LEU A 125 -8.82 10.76 -13.18
C LEU A 125 -9.51 11.54 -14.31
N ASN A 126 -8.90 12.64 -14.75
CA ASN A 126 -9.25 13.20 -16.05
C ASN A 126 -8.57 12.38 -17.15
N VAL A 127 -9.26 12.11 -18.26
CA VAL A 127 -8.67 11.37 -19.39
C VAL A 127 -7.38 12.07 -19.87
N GLY A 128 -6.31 11.30 -20.03
CA GLY A 128 -4.98 11.78 -20.41
C GLY A 128 -4.14 12.37 -19.28
N GLN A 129 -4.71 12.62 -18.09
CA GLN A 129 -3.96 13.08 -16.93
C GLN A 129 -3.27 11.92 -16.22
N LYS A 130 -1.99 12.10 -15.92
CA LYS A 130 -1.21 11.16 -15.11
C LYS A 130 -1.40 11.45 -13.63
N ALA A 131 -1.53 10.39 -12.84
CA ALA A 131 -1.47 10.44 -11.38
C ALA A 131 -0.39 9.48 -10.89
N GLU A 132 0.26 9.83 -9.77
CA GLU A 132 1.23 8.97 -9.13
C GLU A 132 0.54 8.07 -8.10
N VAL A 133 0.85 6.77 -8.10
CA VAL A 133 0.43 5.81 -7.10
C VAL A 133 1.66 5.09 -6.56
N LYS A 134 1.73 4.92 -5.24
CA LYS A 134 2.80 4.16 -4.60
C LYS A 134 2.38 2.71 -4.36
N ILE A 135 3.33 1.79 -4.52
CA ILE A 135 3.22 0.39 -4.09
C ILE A 135 4.15 0.24 -2.90
N TYR A 136 3.61 -0.25 -1.79
CA TYR A 136 4.34 -0.48 -0.55
C TYR A 136 4.51 -1.96 -0.30
N VAL A 137 5.65 -2.33 0.30
CA VAL A 137 5.92 -3.68 0.79
C VAL A 137 6.53 -3.59 2.19
N LEU A 138 5.92 -4.31 3.12
CA LEU A 138 6.43 -4.57 4.48
C LEU A 138 6.97 -6.00 4.53
N ASN A 139 8.25 -6.16 4.80
CA ASN A 139 8.85 -7.47 5.02
C ASN A 139 8.56 -7.95 6.45
N ASN A 140 7.68 -8.94 6.58
CA ASN A 140 7.32 -9.58 7.85
C ASN A 140 8.16 -10.84 8.14
N GLY A 141 9.14 -11.13 7.29
CA GLY A 141 10.03 -12.26 7.40
C GLY A 141 11.15 -12.06 8.41
N THR A 142 12.13 -12.94 8.35
CA THR A 142 13.32 -12.94 9.23
C THR A 142 14.62 -12.66 8.48
N SER A 143 14.61 -12.75 7.14
CA SER A 143 15.72 -12.41 6.24
C SER A 143 15.44 -11.13 5.46
N VAL A 144 16.52 -10.50 4.98
CA VAL A 144 16.43 -9.42 3.98
C VAL A 144 15.98 -10.03 2.66
N ASP A 145 15.01 -9.41 2.00
CA ASP A 145 14.44 -9.92 0.74
C ASP A 145 14.37 -8.80 -0.31
N SER A 146 14.14 -9.17 -1.57
CA SER A 146 13.82 -8.27 -2.66
C SER A 146 12.49 -8.68 -3.30
N TYR A 147 11.77 -7.73 -3.89
CA TYR A 147 10.46 -7.98 -4.44
C TYR A 147 10.37 -7.55 -5.90
N THR A 148 9.90 -8.48 -6.74
CA THR A 148 9.52 -8.19 -8.11
C THR A 148 8.12 -7.63 -8.14
N ILE A 149 7.89 -6.61 -8.97
CA ILE A 149 6.58 -5.98 -9.15
C ILE A 149 6.29 -5.98 -10.64
N GLU A 150 5.15 -6.55 -11.04
CA GLU A 150 4.74 -6.61 -12.44
C GLU A 150 3.26 -6.27 -12.59
N LYS A 151 2.90 -5.61 -13.71
CA LYS A 151 1.49 -5.43 -14.09
C LYS A 151 1.01 -6.71 -14.78
N THR A 152 0.05 -7.40 -14.17
CA THR A 152 -0.47 -8.69 -14.68
C THR A 152 -1.75 -8.55 -15.48
N GLY A 153 -2.45 -7.43 -15.40
CA GLY A 153 -3.71 -7.25 -16.12
C GLY A 153 -4.33 -5.87 -16.01
N GLY A 154 -5.45 -5.72 -16.71
CA GLY A 154 -6.27 -4.51 -16.74
C GLY A 154 -5.91 -3.51 -17.83
N ASP A 155 -6.86 -2.62 -18.12
CA ASP A 155 -6.83 -1.65 -19.21
C ASP A 155 -6.31 -0.25 -18.81
N LEU A 156 -6.13 0.00 -17.50
CA LEU A 156 -5.49 1.20 -16.99
C LEU A 156 -4.03 1.24 -17.44
N GLN A 157 -3.59 2.38 -17.97
CA GLN A 157 -2.22 2.56 -18.44
C GLN A 157 -1.32 2.88 -17.26
N THR A 158 -0.11 2.31 -17.26
CA THR A 158 0.85 2.46 -16.17
C THR A 158 2.26 2.58 -16.73
N THR A 159 3.15 3.25 -16.01
CA THR A 159 4.59 3.02 -16.20
C THR A 159 4.96 1.62 -15.69
N SER A 160 6.10 1.10 -16.14
CA SER A 160 6.66 -0.11 -15.55
C SER A 160 7.04 0.18 -14.09
N PRO A 161 6.56 -0.61 -13.12
CA PRO A 161 7.00 -0.49 -11.73
C PRO A 161 8.48 -0.91 -11.60
N GLU A 162 9.19 -0.29 -10.66
CA GLU A 162 10.54 -0.71 -10.30
C GLU A 162 10.49 -1.80 -9.22
N ASN A 163 11.41 -2.76 -9.28
CA ASN A 163 11.55 -3.77 -8.23
C ASN A 163 12.10 -3.14 -6.95
N LEU A 164 11.68 -3.66 -5.80
CA LEU A 164 12.21 -3.23 -4.50
C LEU A 164 13.36 -4.13 -4.10
N LYS A 165 14.54 -3.54 -3.87
CA LYS A 165 15.74 -4.29 -3.45
C LYS A 165 16.01 -4.11 -1.96
N GLU A 166 16.49 -5.17 -1.33
CA GLU A 166 17.01 -5.18 0.04
C GLU A 166 16.04 -4.58 1.06
N VAL A 167 14.83 -5.14 1.16
CA VAL A 167 13.86 -4.78 2.20
C VAL A 167 14.19 -5.57 3.46
N TYR A 168 14.61 -4.89 4.52
CA TYR A 168 14.96 -5.52 5.79
C TYR A 168 13.71 -5.99 6.54
N PRO A 169 13.83 -7.00 7.41
CA PRO A 169 12.74 -7.40 8.31
C PRO A 169 12.17 -6.21 9.09
N GLN A 170 10.84 -6.12 9.12
CA GLN A 170 10.05 -5.03 9.74
C GLN A 170 10.16 -3.66 9.06
N ASP A 171 10.90 -3.55 7.95
CA ASP A 171 10.97 -2.31 7.16
C ASP A 171 9.90 -2.26 6.08
N VAL A 172 9.47 -1.03 5.78
CA VAL A 172 8.60 -0.71 4.64
C VAL A 172 9.42 -0.04 3.55
N LYS A 173 9.38 -0.57 2.33
CA LYS A 173 9.88 0.09 1.13
C LYS A 173 8.75 0.35 0.14
N SER A 174 8.94 1.31 -0.74
CA SER A 174 7.95 1.67 -1.74
C SER A 174 8.56 2.06 -3.08
N THR A 175 7.78 1.89 -4.15
CA THR A 175 8.08 2.40 -5.49
C THR A 175 6.88 3.19 -6.00
N SER A 176 7.11 4.09 -6.95
CA SER A 176 6.08 4.94 -7.57
C SER A 176 5.80 4.49 -9.00
N ILE A 177 4.53 4.48 -9.37
CA ILE A 177 4.07 4.31 -10.75
C ILE A 177 3.23 5.50 -11.17
N LEU A 178 3.32 5.87 -12.44
CA LEU A 178 2.38 6.81 -13.04
C LEU A 178 1.26 6.01 -13.69
N VAL A 179 0.01 6.41 -13.42
CA VAL A 179 -1.18 5.80 -13.99
C VAL A 179 -2.01 6.83 -14.74
N TRP A 180 -2.60 6.42 -15.86
CA TRP A 180 -3.50 7.26 -16.65
C TRP A 180 -4.48 6.39 -17.43
N THR A 181 -5.52 7.04 -17.94
CA THR A 181 -6.55 6.43 -18.79
C THR A 181 -6.69 7.20 -20.08
N THR A 182 -7.02 6.49 -21.16
CA THR A 182 -7.22 7.05 -22.50
C THR A 182 -8.70 7.10 -22.90
N LYS A 183 -9.60 6.56 -22.07
CA LYS A 183 -11.05 6.53 -22.30
C LYS A 183 -11.80 6.97 -21.07
N VAL A 184 -13.03 7.44 -21.25
CA VAL A 184 -13.99 7.72 -20.17
C VAL A 184 -14.55 6.41 -19.62
N GLY A 185 -14.81 6.35 -18.31
CA GLY A 185 -15.42 5.20 -17.63
C GLY A 185 -14.50 4.57 -16.59
N THR A 186 -14.79 3.33 -16.22
CA THR A 186 -13.98 2.60 -15.25
C THR A 186 -12.90 1.79 -15.96
N SER A 187 -11.66 1.92 -15.48
CA SER A 187 -10.53 1.10 -15.88
C SER A 187 -9.86 0.50 -14.64
N ASN A 188 -9.17 -0.63 -14.80
CA ASN A 188 -8.48 -1.29 -13.71
C ASN A 188 -7.04 -1.67 -14.09
N ALA A 189 -6.20 -1.87 -13.07
CA ALA A 189 -4.89 -2.52 -13.19
C ALA A 189 -4.73 -3.53 -12.06
N GLN A 190 -4.04 -4.62 -12.34
CA GLN A 190 -3.59 -5.56 -11.33
C GLN A 190 -2.06 -5.60 -11.31
N PHE A 191 -1.50 -5.55 -10.11
CA PHE A 191 -0.07 -5.68 -9.87
C PHE A 191 0.19 -6.93 -9.05
N ARG A 192 1.16 -7.73 -9.47
CA ARG A 192 1.65 -8.87 -8.71
C ARG A 192 2.98 -8.50 -8.10
N VAL A 193 3.09 -8.67 -6.78
CA VAL A 193 4.31 -8.48 -6.00
C VAL A 193 4.76 -9.84 -5.53
N CYS A 194 5.97 -10.28 -5.87
CA CYS A 194 6.51 -11.59 -5.46
C CYS A 194 7.86 -11.43 -4.79
N SER A 195 8.13 -12.26 -3.77
CA SER A 195 9.48 -12.41 -3.19
C SER A 195 10.46 -12.94 -4.23
N GLU A 196 11.69 -12.43 -4.23
CA GLU A 196 12.78 -12.96 -5.05
C GLU A 196 13.43 -14.19 -4.39
N GLU A 197 13.46 -14.26 -3.06
CA GLU A 197 13.96 -15.42 -2.31
C GLU A 197 13.01 -16.63 -2.44
N GLU A 198 11.70 -16.40 -2.40
CA GLU A 198 10.67 -17.44 -2.56
C GLU A 198 9.57 -17.00 -3.56
N PRO A 199 9.78 -17.21 -4.88
CA PRO A 199 8.86 -16.74 -5.92
C PRO A 199 7.44 -17.32 -5.89
N SER A 200 7.22 -18.38 -5.10
CA SER A 200 5.89 -18.94 -4.86
C SER A 200 5.01 -18.05 -3.98
N ILE A 201 5.62 -17.16 -3.17
CA ILE A 201 4.93 -16.23 -2.29
C ILE A 201 4.72 -14.90 -3.04
N CYS A 202 3.48 -14.72 -3.53
CA CYS A 202 3.06 -13.51 -4.23
C CYS A 202 1.80 -12.90 -3.61
N LYS A 203 1.65 -11.58 -3.75
CA LYS A 203 0.44 -10.80 -3.45
C LYS A 203 -0.05 -10.11 -4.71
N VAL A 204 -1.36 -10.08 -4.91
CA VAL A 204 -2.00 -9.36 -6.03
C VAL A 204 -2.71 -8.13 -5.47
N LEU A 205 -2.40 -6.97 -6.05
CA LEU A 205 -2.96 -5.67 -5.71
C LEU A 205 -3.84 -5.20 -6.87
N SER A 206 -4.99 -4.61 -6.56
CA SER A 206 -5.95 -4.13 -7.56
C SER A 206 -6.16 -2.63 -7.42
N LEU A 207 -6.01 -1.91 -8.53
CA LEU A 207 -6.26 -0.49 -8.65
C LEU A 207 -7.43 -0.25 -9.60
N THR A 208 -8.41 0.53 -9.16
CA THR A 208 -9.54 0.97 -9.99
C THR A 208 -9.43 2.47 -10.24
N ALA A 209 -9.67 2.91 -11.46
CA ALA A 209 -9.74 4.33 -11.80
C ALA A 209 -11.05 4.61 -12.53
N ASN A 210 -11.80 5.59 -12.02
CA ASN A 210 -12.96 6.15 -12.69
C ASN A 210 -12.55 7.43 -13.38
N SER A 211 -12.73 7.46 -14.70
CA SER A 211 -12.30 8.56 -15.53
C SER A 211 -13.45 9.34 -16.13
N TYR A 212 -13.22 10.64 -16.28
CA TYR A 212 -14.15 11.58 -16.89
C TYR A 212 -13.35 12.50 -17.83
N MET A 213 -14.03 13.07 -18.82
CA MET A 213 -13.49 14.20 -19.55
C MET A 213 -14.06 15.46 -18.92
N LEU A 214 -13.19 16.31 -18.38
CA LEU A 214 -13.54 17.71 -18.24
C LEU A 214 -13.72 18.23 -19.66
N LYS A 215 -14.98 18.41 -20.08
CA LYS A 215 -15.24 19.32 -21.19
C LYS A 215 -14.62 20.63 -20.76
N SER A 216 -13.58 21.08 -21.47
CA SER A 216 -13.18 22.48 -21.40
C SER A 216 -14.47 23.28 -21.43
N LEU A 217 -14.63 24.23 -20.49
CA LEU A 217 -15.75 25.17 -20.53
C LEU A 217 -15.97 25.54 -21.99
N PRO A 218 -17.19 25.37 -22.54
CA PRO A 218 -17.42 25.68 -23.95
C PRO A 218 -16.83 27.06 -24.18
N GLU A 219 -16.01 27.23 -25.23
CA GLU A 219 -15.28 28.48 -25.47
C GLU A 219 -16.20 29.72 -25.38
N ILE A 220 -17.50 29.51 -25.63
CA ILE A 220 -18.62 30.42 -25.43
C ILE A 220 -18.67 31.03 -24.01
N ASP A 221 -18.50 30.25 -22.94
CA ASP A 221 -18.55 30.76 -21.56
C ASP A 221 -17.31 31.59 -21.21
N SER A 222 -16.16 31.24 -21.78
CA SER A 222 -14.92 32.00 -21.62
C SER A 222 -15.04 33.36 -22.32
N LEU A 223 -15.61 33.36 -23.53
CA LEU A 223 -15.83 34.55 -24.33
C LEU A 223 -16.90 35.46 -23.68
N LEU A 224 -17.96 34.88 -23.10
CA LEU A 224 -18.96 35.62 -22.34
C LEU A 224 -18.36 36.27 -21.09
N LEU A 225 -17.50 35.57 -20.37
CA LEU A 225 -16.79 36.12 -19.21
C LEU A 225 -15.86 37.28 -19.62
N ILE A 226 -15.10 37.11 -20.71
CA ILE A 226 -14.24 38.19 -21.25
C ILE A 226 -15.10 39.40 -21.67
N VAL A 227 -16.22 39.18 -22.35
CA VAL A 227 -17.15 40.26 -22.75
C VAL A 227 -17.71 40.98 -21.52
N LEU A 228 -18.09 40.26 -20.47
CA LEU A 228 -18.58 40.87 -19.23
C LEU A 228 -17.50 41.71 -18.53
N ILE A 229 -16.26 41.21 -18.46
CA ILE A 229 -15.13 41.96 -17.90
C ILE A 229 -14.87 43.24 -18.71
N VAL A 230 -14.76 43.13 -20.04
CA VAL A 230 -14.54 44.30 -20.91
C VAL A 230 -15.69 45.31 -20.79
N SER A 231 -16.93 44.84 -20.77
CA SER A 231 -18.12 45.71 -20.62
C SER A 231 -18.11 46.46 -19.29
N SER A 232 -17.71 45.81 -18.19
CA SER A 232 -17.62 46.44 -16.87
C SER A 232 -16.54 47.54 -16.82
N ILE A 233 -15.40 47.33 -17.48
CA ILE A 233 -14.32 48.34 -17.58
C ILE A 233 -14.80 49.57 -18.38
N ILE A 234 -15.53 49.35 -19.48
CA ILE A 234 -16.07 50.44 -20.30
C ILE A 234 -17.08 51.27 -19.48
N ILE A 235 -18.00 50.63 -18.77
CA ILE A 235 -18.98 51.33 -17.93
C ILE A 235 -18.27 52.15 -16.85
N PHE A 236 -17.23 51.61 -16.21
CA PHE A 236 -16.46 52.33 -15.20
C PHE A 236 -15.81 53.61 -15.74
N LYS A 237 -15.30 53.58 -16.98
CA LYS A 237 -14.68 54.75 -17.63
C LYS A 237 -15.66 55.81 -18.11
N VAL A 238 -16.92 55.47 -18.32
CA VAL A 238 -17.94 56.42 -18.79
C VAL A 238 -18.62 57.16 -17.63
N VAL A 239 -18.49 56.63 -16.41
CA VAL A 239 -19.11 57.20 -15.19
C VAL A 239 -18.19 58.21 -14.47
N GLU A 240 -16.88 58.24 -14.79
CA GLU A 240 -15.95 59.33 -14.40
C GLU A 240 -16.05 60.54 -15.33
#